data_AF-A0A1F7TCB2-F1
#
_entry.id   AF-A0A1F7TCB2-F1
#
_cell.length_a   1.000
_cell.length_b   1.000
_cell.length_c   1.000
_cell.angle_alpha   90.00
_cell.angle_beta   90.00
_cell.angle_gamma   90.00
#
_symmetry.space_group_name_H-M   'P 1'
#
loop_
_entity.id
_entity.type
_entity.pdbx_description
1 polymer ?
#
loop_
_entity_poly.entity_id
_entity_poly.type
_entity_poly.pdbx_seq_one_letter_code
_entity_poly.pdbx_strand_id
1 'polypeptide(L)'
;MAFQVNSGTFRFEASIGDAKLVYRTLHRHLAENLDLMDCAFLDDLQGALQRKAQEEGVDIGHHTAWDLWLGNDAPLPCEERLKGRKRLG
;
A
#
# COMPACT_ATOMS: atom_id res chain seq x y z
N MET A 1 -17.17 -10.48 4.15
CA MET A 1 -16.59 -10.48 2.80
C MET A 1 -17.59 -11.11 1.86
N ALA A 2 -18.04 -10.37 0.85
CA ALA A 2 -18.89 -10.88 -0.21
C ALA A 2 -18.15 -10.71 -1.54
N PHE A 3 -18.05 -11.80 -2.31
CA PHE A 3 -17.56 -11.76 -3.68
C PHE A 3 -18.77 -11.96 -4.59
N GLN A 4 -19.04 -10.99 -5.44
CA GLN A 4 -20.07 -11.10 -6.46
C GLN A 4 -19.39 -11.20 -7.83
N VAL A 5 -19.80 -12.18 -8.62
CA VAL A 5 -19.32 -12.38 -9.99
C VAL A 5 -20.45 -11.99 -10.92
N ASN A 6 -20.24 -10.94 -11.72
CA ASN A 6 -21.19 -10.51 -12.73
C ASN A 6 -20.45 -10.38 -14.07
N SER A 7 -20.81 -11.24 -15.03
CA SER A 7 -20.43 -11.09 -16.45
C SER A 7 -18.95 -10.74 -16.67
N GLY A 8 -18.03 -11.46 -16.02
CA GLY A 8 -16.57 -11.27 -16.16
C GLY A 8 -15.94 -10.22 -15.24
N THR A 9 -16.72 -9.59 -14.37
CA THR A 9 -16.22 -8.65 -13.34
C THR A 9 -16.43 -9.20 -11.94
N PHE A 10 -15.48 -8.93 -11.05
CA PHE A 10 -15.55 -9.27 -9.63
C PHE A 10 -15.81 -8.00 -8.82
N ARG A 11 -16.81 -8.04 -7.94
CA ARG A 11 -16.96 -7.06 -6.86
C ARG A 11 -16.53 -7.71 -5.57
N PHE A 12 -15.63 -7.05 -4.84
CA PHE A 12 -15.23 -7.47 -3.51
C PHE A 12 -15.65 -6.41 -2.48
N GLU A 13 -16.21 -6.88 -1.37
CA GLU A 13 -16.47 -6.06 -0.19
C GLU A 13 -15.48 -6.42 0.90
N ALA A 14 -14.66 -5.45 1.30
CA ALA A 14 -13.61 -5.59 2.31
C ALA A 14 -13.64 -4.42 3.29
N SER A 15 -13.15 -4.65 4.51
CA SER A 15 -12.86 -3.53 5.41
C SER A 15 -11.70 -2.69 4.85
N ILE A 16 -11.61 -1.43 5.26
CA ILE A 16 -10.48 -0.59 4.86
C ILE A 16 -9.13 -1.17 5.33
N GLY A 17 -9.09 -1.84 6.48
CA GLY A 17 -7.90 -2.51 6.99
C GLY A 17 -7.45 -3.66 6.09
N ASP A 18 -8.38 -4.49 5.63
CA ASP A 18 -8.09 -5.59 4.70
C ASP A 18 -7.63 -5.06 3.34
N ALA A 19 -8.27 -4.02 2.81
CA ALA A 19 -7.86 -3.39 1.56
C ALA A 19 -6.42 -2.85 1.63
N LYS A 20 -6.07 -2.17 2.74
CA LYS A 20 -4.69 -1.72 3.01
C LYS A 20 -3.72 -2.89 3.10
N LEU A 21 -4.11 -4.01 3.73
CA LEU A 21 -3.30 -5.22 3.82
C LEU A 21 -3.05 -5.89 2.46
N VAL A 22 -4.08 -6.02 1.64
CA VAL A 22 -3.92 -6.59 0.29
C VAL A 22 -3.00 -5.70 -0.54
N TYR A 23 -3.25 -4.39 -0.55
CA TYR A 23 -2.41 -3.44 -1.27
C TYR A 23 -0.95 -3.50 -0.83
N ARG A 24 -0.65 -3.38 0.48
CA ARG A 24 0.76 -3.40 0.96
C ARG A 24 1.48 -4.70 0.58
N THR A 25 0.74 -5.81 0.55
CA THR A 25 1.29 -7.13 0.26
C THR A 25 1.65 -7.21 -1.22
N LEU A 26 0.71 -6.88 -2.10
CA LEU A 26 0.95 -6.87 -3.55
C LEU A 26 2.04 -5.86 -3.93
N HIS A 27 1.96 -4.64 -3.39
CA HIS A 27 2.91 -3.58 -3.68
C HIS A 27 4.36 -3.94 -3.25
N ARG A 28 4.54 -4.68 -2.14
CA ARG A 28 5.86 -5.14 -1.69
C ARG A 28 6.53 -6.09 -2.69
N HIS A 29 5.74 -6.85 -3.44
CA HIS A 29 6.23 -7.86 -4.39
C HIS A 29 6.33 -7.35 -5.83
N LEU A 30 6.08 -6.05 -6.09
CA LEU A 30 6.19 -5.45 -7.43
C LEU A 30 7.55 -5.70 -8.09
N ALA A 31 8.64 -5.56 -7.34
CA ALA A 31 10.01 -5.72 -7.86
C ALA A 31 10.31 -7.16 -8.30
N GLU A 32 9.62 -8.14 -7.71
CA GLU A 32 9.79 -9.57 -7.98
C GLU A 32 8.77 -10.08 -9.02
N ASN A 33 7.71 -9.31 -9.28
CA ASN A 33 6.59 -9.68 -10.14
C ASN A 33 6.18 -8.47 -10.99
N LEU A 34 6.95 -8.18 -12.05
CA LEU A 34 6.73 -6.99 -12.89
C LEU A 34 5.33 -6.95 -13.52
N ASP A 35 4.70 -8.10 -13.77
CA ASP A 35 3.33 -8.19 -14.27
C ASP A 35 2.30 -7.52 -13.34
N LEU A 36 2.64 -7.34 -12.05
CA LEU A 36 1.80 -6.59 -11.12
C LEU A 36 1.80 -5.09 -11.41
N MET A 37 2.82 -4.55 -12.07
CA MET A 37 2.87 -3.12 -12.46
C MET A 37 1.80 -2.76 -13.47
N ASP A 38 1.42 -3.70 -14.35
CA ASP A 38 0.38 -3.51 -15.37
C ASP A 38 -0.97 -4.12 -14.92
N CYS A 39 -1.09 -4.48 -13.64
CA CYS A 39 -2.29 -5.11 -13.10
C CYS A 39 -3.34 -4.05 -12.76
N ALA A 40 -4.36 -3.93 -13.61
CA ALA A 40 -5.47 -2.99 -13.44
C ALA A 40 -6.16 -3.10 -12.05
N PHE A 41 -6.21 -4.30 -11.47
CA PHE A 41 -6.74 -4.49 -10.11
C PHE A 41 -5.91 -3.75 -9.05
N LEU A 42 -4.58 -3.81 -9.16
CA LEU A 42 -3.69 -3.13 -8.21
C LEU A 42 -3.78 -1.61 -8.36
N ASP A 43 -3.86 -1.12 -9.60
CA ASP A 43 -4.06 0.30 -9.90
C ASP A 43 -5.39 0.83 -9.35
N ASP A 44 -6.48 0.11 -9.59
CA ASP A 44 -7.81 0.48 -9.08
C ASP A 44 -7.86 0.47 -7.55
N LEU A 45 -7.22 -0.52 -6.92
CA LEU A 45 -7.11 -0.61 -5.47
C LEU A 45 -6.29 0.56 -4.91
N GLN A 46 -5.16 0.89 -5.53
CA GLN A 46 -4.34 2.03 -5.15
C GLN A 46 -5.14 3.33 -5.25
N GLY A 47 -5.83 3.56 -6.37
CA GLY A 47 -6.65 4.75 -6.60
C GLY A 47 -7.79 4.88 -5.58
N ALA A 48 -8.45 3.77 -5.23
CA ALA A 48 -9.49 3.78 -4.20
C ALA A 48 -8.95 4.14 -2.82
N LEU A 49 -7.80 3.58 -2.44
CA LEU A 49 -7.14 3.86 -1.17
C LEU A 49 -6.62 5.30 -1.10
N GLN A 50 -6.04 5.82 -2.20
CA GLN A 50 -5.56 7.20 -2.27
C GLN A 50 -6.68 8.21 -2.11
N ARG A 51 -7.83 8.02 -2.80
CA ARG A 51 -9.02 8.86 -2.61
C ARG A 51 -9.46 8.85 -1.15
N LYS A 52 -9.50 7.66 -0.52
CA LYS A 52 -9.89 7.54 0.88
C LYS A 52 -8.93 8.25 1.82
N ALA A 53 -7.62 8.16 1.58
CA ALA A 53 -6.61 8.84 2.36
C ALA A 53 -6.72 10.37 2.21
N GLN A 54 -6.96 10.86 1.00
CA GLN A 54 -7.20 12.29 0.74
C GLN A 54 -8.44 12.82 1.46
N GLU A 55 -9.54 12.05 1.49
CA GLU A 55 -10.74 12.39 2.30
C GLU A 55 -10.43 12.51 3.79
N GLU A 56 -9.46 11.74 4.29
CA GLU A 56 -8.98 11.78 5.67
C GLU A 56 -7.87 12.84 5.90
N GLY A 57 -7.55 13.65 4.88
CA GLY A 57 -6.58 14.74 4.98
C GLY A 57 -5.11 14.32 4.84
N VAL A 58 -4.85 13.11 4.35
CA VAL A 58 -3.48 12.61 4.12
C VAL A 58 -2.91 13.18 2.82
N ASP A 59 -1.72 13.74 2.90
CA ASP A 59 -0.93 14.10 1.71
C ASP A 59 -0.31 12.85 1.08
N ILE A 60 -0.98 12.31 0.07
CA ILE A 60 -0.52 11.13 -0.68
C ILE A 60 0.75 11.39 -1.52
N GLY A 61 1.12 12.66 -1.76
CA GLY A 61 2.37 13.03 -2.40
C GLY A 61 3.58 12.90 -1.46
N HIS A 62 3.32 12.88 -0.15
CA HIS A 62 4.34 12.63 0.86
C HIS A 62 4.42 11.13 1.17
N HIS A 63 5.43 10.45 0.62
CA HIS A 63 5.61 9.00 0.77
C HIS A 63 5.47 8.50 2.22
N THR A 64 6.03 9.24 3.19
CA THR A 64 5.93 8.87 4.61
C THR A 64 4.50 8.97 5.16
N ALA A 65 3.72 9.97 4.75
CA ALA A 65 2.34 10.12 5.21
C ALA A 65 1.45 9.02 4.62
N TRP A 66 1.67 8.69 3.34
CA TRP A 66 1.01 7.58 2.67
C TRP A 66 1.33 6.22 3.33
N ASP A 67 2.61 5.94 3.57
CA ASP A 67 3.05 4.69 4.21
C ASP A 67 2.48 4.53 5.63
N LEU A 68 2.53 5.60 6.42
CA LEU A 68 1.94 5.61 7.77
C LEU A 68 0.43 5.35 7.72
N TRP A 69 -0.28 5.99 6.80
CA TRP A 69 -1.72 5.82 6.66
C TRP A 69 -2.10 4.40 6.23
N LEU A 70 -1.30 3.79 5.34
CA LEU A 70 -1.46 2.38 4.99
C LEU A 70 -1.26 1.47 6.21
N GLY A 71 -0.56 1.92 7.25
CA GLY A 71 -0.20 1.14 8.43
C GLY A 71 1.07 0.33 8.22
N ASN A 72 1.96 0.78 7.33
CA ASN A 72 3.33 0.30 7.36
C ASN A 72 3.97 0.86 8.63
N ASP A 73 4.64 0.00 9.40
CA ASP A 73 5.41 0.46 10.55
C ASP A 73 6.38 1.54 10.05
N ALA A 74 6.35 2.70 10.72
CA ALA A 74 7.28 3.77 10.43
C ALA A 74 8.69 3.16 10.41
N PRO A 75 9.45 3.20 9.29
CA PRO A 75 10.85 2.88 9.38
C PRO A 75 11.42 3.81 10.45
N LEU A 76 12.17 3.24 11.40
CA LEU A 76 12.79 3.99 12.48
C LEU A 76 13.39 5.29 11.90
N PRO A 77 13.23 6.45 12.57
CA PRO A 77 13.76 7.72 12.10
C PRO A 77 15.18 7.56 11.56
N CYS A 78 15.55 8.32 10.53
CA CYS A 78 16.86 8.21 9.87
C CYS A 78 18.04 8.12 10.87
N GLU A 79 17.93 8.85 11.99
CA GLU A 79 18.87 8.84 13.12
C GLU A 79 19.03 7.46 13.78
N GLU A 80 17.94 6.70 13.94
CA GLU A 80 17.96 5.35 14.50
C GLU A 80 18.49 4.32 13.49
N ARG A 81 18.22 4.51 12.19
CA ARG A 81 18.84 3.70 11.12
C ARG A 81 20.37 3.84 11.08
N LEU A 82 20.90 5.01 11.47
CA LEU A 82 22.34 5.27 11.48
C LEU A 82 23.06 4.73 12.73
N LYS A 83 22.36 4.53 13.85
CA LYS A 83 22.93 3.92 15.07
C LYS A 83 23.40 2.48 14.86
N GLY A 84 22.83 1.76 13.90
CA GLY A 84 23.20 0.38 13.56
C GLY A 84 24.36 0.26 12.56
N ARG A 85 24.81 1.36 11.94
CA ARG A 85 25.98 1.32 11.04
C ARG A 85 27.26 1.26 11.86
N LYS A 86 27.74 0.05 12.14
CA LYS A 86 29.18 -0.16 12.40
C LYS A 86 29.92 0.44 11.20
N ARG A 87 30.77 1.44 11.46
CA ARG A 87 31.77 1.92 10.51
C ARG A 87 32.54 0.70 10.00
N LEU A 88 32.37 0.37 8.72
CA LEU A 88 33.30 -0.49 8.02
C LEU A 88 34.60 0.32 7.95
N GLY A 89 35.50 0.01 8.88
CA GLY A 89 36.93 0.35 8.78
C GLY A 89 37.62 -0.65 7.88
#